data_AF-A0A1Q6QZC0-F1
#
_entry.id   AF-A0A1Q6QZC0-F1
#
_cell.length_a   1.000
_cell.length_b   1.000
_cell.length_c   1.000
_cell.angle_alpha   90.00
_cell.angle_beta   90.00
_cell.angle_gamma   90.00
#
_symmetry.space_group_name_H-M   'P 1'
#
loop_
_entity.id
_entity.type
_entity.pdbx_description
1 polymer ?
#
loop_
_entity_poly.entity_id
_entity_poly.type
_entity_poly.pdbx_seq_one_letter_code
_entity_poly.pdbx_strand_id
1 'polypeptide(L)'
;MDIPLAYIIFDIMISLKKNNRDTMIYRDILIIYLKRFINSFDLDKDVLEDLIFDFNFANELSFFLDDYEDYFEMEDGIIRLNSDVSINELKKLQEESVILEDFDEEFISDVEKVIHNDISFLEIIGINPNIQVYNALLELEEKLEYKYLDLSYDGLFDENTIEKTREEIKLLKVITNIMYININNNFSSVDYDNLYLYAKDRAKLMHGEESEVKLSRNPPFDKTLLVKTPMDKALFINDSSAKGAIKGRLKMNNKKNKKKINMQDMTKLNFYLMYLELLDKEINKTKNIELKDELIIAKYRLMYVLDSIYDLMNFKKRESSIKINGDYSFIETIIYFFTVEVLSYDDKEYKLDGTNKKDIITYYFNIIKKLYVETYYKLTNDRVIIDLINNSNFYNVNTISSKLFSNIVPSEKNKSKIKKKNF
;
A
#
# COMPACT_ATOMS: atom_id res chain seq x y z
N MET A 1 6.11 12.27 -28.00
CA MET A 1 5.02 11.49 -27.36
C MET A 1 3.87 12.46 -27.30
N ASP A 2 2.79 12.16 -27.98
CA ASP A 2 1.67 13.10 -28.07
C ASP A 2 0.72 12.88 -26.89
N ILE A 3 0.05 13.94 -26.46
CA ILE A 3 -0.94 13.86 -25.40
C ILE A 3 -2.21 13.25 -26.01
N PRO A 4 -2.76 12.15 -25.46
CA PRO A 4 -3.96 11.51 -25.99
C PRO A 4 -5.20 12.32 -25.63
N LEU A 5 -5.39 13.49 -26.24
CA LEU A 5 -6.39 14.47 -25.87
C LEU A 5 -7.81 13.92 -26.00
N ALA A 6 -8.11 13.22 -27.10
CA ALA A 6 -9.41 12.61 -27.34
C ALA A 6 -9.75 11.62 -26.22
N TYR A 7 -8.83 10.70 -25.91
CA TYR A 7 -8.96 9.75 -24.81
C TYR A 7 -9.28 10.43 -23.48
N ILE A 8 -8.56 11.52 -23.15
CA ILE A 8 -8.74 12.26 -21.90
C ILE A 8 -10.12 12.94 -21.87
N ILE A 9 -10.56 13.56 -22.96
CA ILE A 9 -11.89 14.18 -23.02
C ILE A 9 -12.98 13.13 -22.86
N PHE A 10 -12.86 11.98 -23.52
CA PHE A 10 -13.79 10.87 -23.34
C PHE A 10 -13.83 10.37 -21.89
N ASP A 11 -12.67 10.19 -21.24
CA ASP A 11 -12.59 9.75 -19.84
C ASP A 11 -13.27 10.73 -18.88
N ILE A 12 -13.06 12.04 -19.10
CA ILE A 12 -13.73 13.11 -18.36
C ILE A 12 -15.26 13.01 -18.51
N MET A 13 -15.76 12.86 -19.73
CA MET A 13 -17.21 12.76 -19.97
C MET A 13 -17.81 11.50 -19.35
N ILE A 14 -17.10 10.37 -19.44
CA ILE A 14 -17.49 9.12 -18.77
C ILE A 14 -17.56 9.34 -17.26
N SER A 15 -16.58 10.02 -16.68
CA SER A 15 -16.51 10.33 -15.25
C SER A 15 -17.66 11.24 -14.80
N LEU A 16 -17.94 12.31 -15.54
CA LEU A 16 -19.08 13.21 -15.29
C LEU A 16 -20.41 12.45 -15.37
N LYS A 17 -20.61 11.65 -16.42
CA LYS A 17 -21.85 10.89 -16.63
C LYS A 17 -22.09 9.83 -15.55
N LYS A 18 -21.04 9.09 -15.16
CA LYS A 18 -21.11 8.13 -14.02
C LYS A 18 -21.52 8.82 -12.72
N ASN A 19 -21.08 10.05 -12.52
CA ASN A 19 -21.36 10.86 -11.33
C ASN A 19 -22.65 11.67 -11.41
N ASN A 20 -23.48 11.44 -12.43
CA ASN A 20 -24.72 12.20 -12.69
C ASN A 20 -24.48 13.72 -12.69
N ARG A 21 -23.35 14.16 -13.25
CA ARG A 21 -23.03 15.56 -13.50
C ARG A 21 -23.34 15.92 -14.95
N ASP A 22 -23.50 17.22 -15.22
CA ASP A 22 -23.59 17.72 -16.58
C ASP A 22 -22.32 17.33 -17.35
N THR A 23 -22.48 16.69 -18.51
CA THR A 23 -21.38 16.23 -19.36
C THR A 23 -20.82 17.38 -20.19
N MET A 24 -20.18 18.31 -19.49
CA MET A 24 -19.53 19.48 -20.06
C MET A 24 -18.24 19.83 -19.33
N ILE A 25 -17.29 20.41 -20.05
CA ILE A 25 -16.06 20.94 -19.46
C ILE A 25 -15.70 22.28 -20.09
N TYR A 26 -15.33 23.24 -19.25
CA TYR A 26 -14.79 24.51 -19.71
C TYR A 26 -13.37 24.33 -20.23
N ARG A 27 -13.03 24.98 -21.35
CA ARG A 27 -11.69 24.97 -21.95
C ARG A 27 -10.59 25.27 -20.92
N ASP A 28 -10.80 26.27 -20.06
CA ASP A 28 -9.83 26.66 -19.03
C ASP A 28 -9.64 25.56 -17.96
N ILE A 29 -10.71 24.85 -17.60
CA ILE A 29 -10.65 23.71 -16.67
C ILE A 29 -9.94 22.52 -17.32
N LEU A 30 -10.19 22.25 -18.61
CA LEU A 30 -9.46 21.23 -19.36
C LEU A 30 -7.96 21.55 -19.43
N ILE A 31 -7.57 22.82 -19.61
CA ILE A 31 -6.16 23.24 -19.55
C ILE A 31 -5.56 22.95 -18.16
N ILE A 32 -6.27 23.26 -17.08
CA ILE A 32 -5.81 22.95 -15.71
C ILE A 32 -5.65 21.44 -15.52
N TYR A 33 -6.60 20.66 -16.00
CA TYR A 33 -6.58 19.21 -15.97
C TYR A 33 -5.34 18.66 -16.70
N LEU A 34 -5.09 19.11 -17.94
CA LEU A 34 -3.94 18.68 -18.74
C LEU A 34 -2.61 19.10 -18.09
N LYS A 35 -2.52 20.31 -17.52
CA LYS A 35 -1.34 20.74 -16.77
C LYS A 35 -1.08 19.84 -15.57
N ARG A 36 -2.12 19.45 -14.82
CA ARG A 36 -1.97 18.49 -13.71
C ARG A 36 -1.51 17.13 -14.21
N PHE A 37 -2.10 16.65 -15.30
CA PHE A 37 -1.76 15.40 -15.97
C PHE A 37 -0.29 15.34 -16.38
N ILE A 38 0.19 16.32 -17.14
CA ILE A 38 1.59 16.38 -17.60
C ILE A 38 2.55 16.37 -16.39
N ASN A 39 2.27 17.19 -15.37
CA ASN A 39 3.10 17.25 -14.15
C ASN A 39 3.02 15.99 -13.27
N SER A 40 2.11 15.07 -13.54
CA SER A 40 1.97 13.81 -12.79
C SER A 40 2.72 12.65 -13.44
N PHE A 41 3.24 12.81 -14.66
CA PHE A 41 4.13 11.82 -15.26
C PHE A 41 5.51 11.86 -14.63
N ASP A 42 6.06 10.69 -14.34
CA ASP A 42 7.45 10.51 -13.92
C ASP A 42 8.34 10.42 -15.18
N LEU A 43 8.38 11.50 -15.95
CA LEU A 43 9.20 11.61 -17.16
C LEU A 43 10.41 12.51 -16.90
N ASP A 44 11.50 12.22 -17.61
CA ASP A 44 12.68 13.08 -17.62
C ASP A 44 12.31 14.51 -18.05
N LYS A 45 12.97 15.50 -17.44
CA LYS A 45 12.66 16.93 -17.63
C LYS A 45 12.68 17.34 -19.11
N ASP A 46 13.64 16.81 -19.88
CA ASP A 46 13.79 17.14 -21.29
C ASP A 46 12.62 16.57 -22.12
N VAL A 47 12.19 15.33 -21.83
CA VAL A 47 11.03 14.69 -22.48
C VAL A 47 9.73 15.43 -22.14
N LEU A 48 9.60 15.90 -20.90
CA LEU A 48 8.45 16.66 -20.45
C LEU A 48 8.41 18.07 -21.06
N GLU A 49 9.57 18.71 -21.26
CA GLU A 49 9.67 19.98 -22.00
C GLU A 49 9.30 19.81 -23.47
N ASP A 50 9.78 18.77 -24.14
CA ASP A 50 9.42 18.47 -25.54
C ASP A 50 7.91 18.23 -25.68
N LEU A 51 7.32 17.42 -24.78
CA LEU A 51 5.88 17.12 -24.77
C LEU A 51 5.01 18.37 -24.54
N ILE A 52 5.48 19.32 -23.73
CA ILE A 52 4.81 20.61 -23.54
C ILE A 52 4.97 21.52 -24.76
N PHE A 53 6.16 21.54 -25.36
CA PHE A 53 6.49 22.44 -26.46
C PHE A 53 5.76 22.04 -27.75
N ASP A 54 5.68 20.73 -28.03
CA ASP A 54 5.07 20.18 -29.24
C ASP A 54 3.53 20.19 -29.16
N PHE A 55 2.95 20.19 -27.95
CA PHE A 55 1.50 20.15 -27.77
C PHE A 55 0.82 21.51 -28.00
N ASN A 56 0.25 21.69 -29.18
CA ASN A 56 -0.60 22.85 -29.49
C ASN A 56 -2.07 22.59 -29.15
N PHE A 57 -2.43 22.84 -27.88
CA PHE A 57 -3.80 22.64 -27.37
C PHE A 57 -4.92 23.23 -28.25
N ALA A 58 -4.69 24.39 -28.89
CA ALA A 58 -5.74 25.00 -29.71
C ALA A 58 -6.00 24.22 -31.00
N ASN A 59 -4.95 23.70 -31.64
CA ASN A 59 -5.07 22.88 -32.84
C ASN A 59 -5.62 21.50 -32.49
N GLU A 60 -5.08 20.86 -31.45
CA GLU A 60 -5.53 19.53 -31.00
C GLU A 60 -7.01 19.52 -30.62
N LEU A 61 -7.47 20.56 -29.91
CA LEU A 61 -8.89 20.69 -29.58
C LEU A 61 -9.75 20.93 -30.83
N SER A 62 -9.24 21.66 -31.83
CA SER A 62 -9.97 21.87 -33.10
C SER A 62 -10.12 20.56 -33.85
N PHE A 63 -9.03 19.78 -34.00
CA PHE A 63 -9.08 18.48 -34.65
C PHE A 63 -10.03 17.51 -33.94
N PHE A 64 -9.99 17.48 -32.60
CA PHE A 64 -10.95 16.70 -31.82
C PHE A 64 -12.41 17.08 -32.12
N LEU A 65 -12.73 18.37 -32.17
CA LEU A 65 -14.10 18.81 -32.43
C LEU A 65 -14.54 18.53 -33.86
N ASP A 66 -13.63 18.61 -34.83
CA ASP A 66 -13.90 18.28 -36.23
C ASP A 66 -14.11 16.75 -36.41
N ASP A 67 -13.27 15.93 -35.78
CA ASP A 67 -13.34 14.46 -35.89
C ASP A 67 -14.55 13.85 -35.15
N TYR A 68 -15.04 14.54 -34.11
CA TYR A 68 -16.14 14.06 -33.26
C TYR A 68 -17.35 15.03 -33.24
N GLU A 69 -17.58 15.77 -34.33
CA GLU A 69 -18.67 16.76 -34.45
C GLU A 69 -20.07 16.18 -34.18
N ASP A 70 -20.28 14.89 -34.49
CA ASP A 70 -21.54 14.18 -34.24
C ASP A 70 -21.83 13.97 -32.74
N TYR A 71 -20.81 14.07 -31.89
CA TYR A 71 -20.89 13.75 -30.46
C TYR A 71 -20.72 14.98 -29.57
N PHE A 72 -20.01 16.01 -30.04
CA PHE A 72 -19.63 17.17 -29.25
C PHE A 72 -20.00 18.48 -29.92
N GLU A 73 -20.39 19.43 -29.09
CA GLU A 73 -20.57 20.81 -29.48
C GLU A 73 -19.69 21.72 -28.61
N MET A 74 -19.16 22.79 -29.20
CA MET A 74 -18.43 23.81 -28.47
C MET A 74 -19.11 25.18 -28.59
N GLU A 75 -19.56 25.71 -27.46
CA GLU A 75 -20.16 27.05 -27.35
C GLU A 75 -19.53 27.81 -26.17
N ASP A 76 -19.19 29.08 -26.36
CA ASP A 76 -18.64 29.95 -25.32
C ASP A 76 -17.44 29.35 -24.54
N GLY A 77 -16.60 28.56 -25.21
CA GLY A 77 -15.46 27.90 -24.57
C GLY A 77 -15.82 26.65 -23.76
N ILE A 78 -17.04 26.14 -23.88
CA ILE A 78 -17.54 24.95 -23.19
C ILE A 78 -17.65 23.82 -24.19
N ILE A 79 -16.97 22.71 -23.91
CA ILE A 79 -17.09 21.46 -24.67
C ILE A 79 -18.23 20.66 -24.03
N ARG A 80 -19.28 20.36 -24.78
CA ARG A 80 -20.47 19.63 -24.30
C ARG A 80 -20.63 18.34 -25.08
N LEU A 81 -20.92 17.26 -24.35
CA LEU A 81 -21.33 16.00 -24.94
C LEU A 81 -22.83 16.01 -25.22
N ASN A 82 -23.22 15.52 -26.39
CA ASN A 82 -24.62 15.31 -26.77
C ASN A 82 -25.34 14.39 -25.77
N SER A 83 -26.55 14.78 -25.36
CA SER A 83 -27.24 14.19 -24.20
C SER A 83 -27.60 12.70 -24.37
N ASP A 84 -27.84 12.28 -25.61
CA ASP A 84 -28.21 10.94 -26.04
C ASP A 84 -27.05 9.95 -26.07
N VAL A 85 -25.80 10.43 -26.13
CA VAL A 85 -24.60 9.59 -26.20
C VAL A 85 -24.43 8.79 -24.91
N SER A 86 -24.52 7.47 -24.98
CA SER A 86 -24.43 6.58 -23.82
C SER A 86 -22.98 6.41 -23.31
N ILE A 87 -22.84 5.96 -22.05
CA ILE A 87 -21.51 5.61 -21.49
C ILE A 87 -20.85 4.49 -22.30
N ASN A 88 -21.62 3.57 -22.87
CA ASN A 88 -21.06 2.47 -23.66
C ASN A 88 -20.54 2.94 -25.01
N GLU A 89 -21.19 3.95 -25.62
CA GLU A 89 -20.69 4.58 -26.85
C GLU A 89 -19.41 5.37 -26.57
N LEU A 90 -19.38 6.18 -25.50
CA LEU A 90 -18.16 6.88 -25.10
C LEU A 90 -16.96 5.95 -24.90
N LYS A 91 -17.18 4.78 -24.29
CA LYS A 91 -16.11 3.78 -24.11
C LYS A 91 -15.60 3.21 -25.43
N LYS A 92 -16.49 3.01 -26.41
CA LYS A 92 -16.07 2.55 -27.74
C LYS A 92 -15.25 3.62 -28.44
N LEU A 93 -15.69 4.87 -28.41
CA LEU A 93 -14.94 6.00 -28.98
C LEU A 93 -13.58 6.16 -28.31
N GLN A 94 -13.51 5.98 -26.99
CA GLN A 94 -12.26 5.99 -26.23
C GLN A 94 -11.30 4.87 -26.65
N GLU A 95 -11.81 3.65 -26.91
CA GLU A 95 -11.01 2.53 -27.41
C GLU A 95 -10.57 2.76 -28.88
N GLU A 96 -11.46 3.31 -29.70
CA GLU A 96 -11.21 3.62 -31.12
C GLU A 96 -10.17 4.73 -31.29
N SER A 97 -10.20 5.78 -30.45
CA SER A 97 -9.23 6.88 -30.52
C SER A 97 -7.80 6.41 -30.27
N VAL A 98 -7.61 5.43 -29.36
CA VAL A 98 -6.30 4.83 -29.09
C VAL A 98 -5.74 4.13 -30.33
N ILE A 99 -6.60 3.42 -31.06
CA ILE A 99 -6.21 2.67 -32.27
C ILE A 99 -5.93 3.63 -33.43
N LEU A 100 -6.75 4.67 -33.60
CA LEU A 100 -6.62 5.64 -34.69
C LEU A 100 -5.37 6.51 -34.56
N GLU A 101 -5.03 6.90 -33.33
CA GLU A 101 -3.86 7.74 -33.03
C GLU A 101 -2.58 6.90 -32.83
N ASP A 102 -2.65 5.57 -33.00
CA ASP A 102 -1.53 4.61 -32.92
C ASP A 102 -0.72 4.73 -31.60
N PHE A 103 -1.42 4.94 -30.48
CA PHE A 103 -0.78 4.98 -29.17
C PHE A 103 -0.38 3.58 -28.69
N ASP A 104 0.78 3.50 -28.05
CA ASP A 104 1.23 2.29 -27.35
C ASP A 104 0.28 1.92 -26.20
N GLU A 105 -0.11 0.65 -26.10
CA GLU A 105 -0.94 0.12 -25.01
C GLU A 105 -0.30 0.36 -23.63
N GLU A 106 1.04 0.27 -23.52
CA GLU A 106 1.77 0.55 -22.28
C GLU A 106 1.64 2.03 -21.90
N PHE A 107 1.74 2.93 -22.87
CA PHE A 107 1.56 4.37 -22.64
C PHE A 107 0.13 4.69 -22.18
N ILE A 108 -0.90 4.14 -22.84
CA ILE A 108 -2.30 4.34 -22.41
C ILE A 108 -2.53 3.75 -21.01
N SER A 109 -1.91 2.62 -20.68
CA SER A 109 -1.96 2.07 -19.33
C SER A 109 -1.38 3.03 -18.29
N ASP A 110 -0.32 3.77 -18.63
CA ASP A 110 0.26 4.78 -17.75
C ASP A 110 -0.61 6.03 -17.64
N VAL A 111 -1.23 6.47 -18.73
CA VAL A 111 -2.25 7.53 -18.76
C VAL A 111 -3.39 7.18 -17.80
N GLU A 112 -3.95 5.98 -17.91
CA GLU A 112 -5.00 5.48 -17.00
C GLU A 112 -4.54 5.47 -15.55
N LYS A 113 -3.32 5.00 -15.28
CA LYS A 113 -2.77 4.98 -13.92
C LYS A 113 -2.63 6.40 -13.37
N VAL A 114 -2.20 7.37 -14.16
CA VAL A 114 -2.07 8.76 -13.71
C VAL A 114 -3.45 9.28 -13.32
N ILE A 115 -4.43 9.19 -14.22
CA ILE A 115 -5.75 9.79 -14.01
C ILE A 115 -6.52 9.08 -12.90
N HIS A 116 -6.57 7.75 -12.92
CA HIS A 116 -7.45 6.96 -12.04
C HIS A 116 -6.81 6.63 -10.68
N ASN A 117 -5.61 7.16 -10.40
CA ASN A 117 -4.94 7.01 -9.10
C ASN A 117 -4.77 8.34 -8.34
N ASP A 118 -5.14 9.48 -8.91
CA ASP A 118 -5.04 10.79 -8.29
C ASP A 118 -6.43 11.43 -8.21
N ILE A 119 -6.84 11.76 -6.99
CA ILE A 119 -8.18 12.30 -6.74
C ILE A 119 -8.36 13.73 -7.28
N SER A 120 -7.26 14.46 -7.47
CA SER A 120 -7.30 15.84 -7.97
C SER A 120 -7.96 15.95 -9.34
N PHE A 121 -7.89 14.92 -10.19
CA PHE A 121 -8.57 14.92 -11.47
C PHE A 121 -10.10 14.95 -11.35
N LEU A 122 -10.66 14.26 -10.36
CA LEU A 122 -12.10 14.36 -10.05
C LEU A 122 -12.44 15.73 -9.47
N GLU A 123 -11.61 16.25 -8.56
CA GLU A 123 -11.82 17.57 -7.94
C GLU A 123 -11.79 18.70 -8.98
N ILE A 124 -10.87 18.64 -9.95
CA ILE A 124 -10.75 19.62 -11.06
C ILE A 124 -12.05 19.68 -11.89
N ILE A 125 -12.67 18.53 -12.17
CA ILE A 125 -13.94 18.45 -12.92
C ILE A 125 -15.18 18.60 -12.02
N GLY A 126 -15.00 19.04 -10.77
CA GLY A 126 -16.10 19.36 -9.85
C GLY A 126 -16.77 18.14 -9.20
N ILE A 127 -16.12 16.99 -9.19
CA ILE A 127 -16.58 15.78 -8.51
C ILE A 127 -15.84 15.66 -7.18
N ASN A 128 -16.55 15.98 -6.09
CA ASN A 128 -16.00 15.91 -4.75
C ASN A 128 -16.47 14.62 -4.06
N PRO A 129 -15.55 13.74 -3.63
CA PRO A 129 -15.89 12.60 -2.77
C PRO A 129 -16.55 13.06 -1.48
N ASN A 130 -17.21 12.14 -0.78
CA ASN A 130 -17.80 12.41 0.53
C ASN A 130 -16.73 12.49 1.63
N ILE A 131 -15.95 13.57 1.62
CA ILE A 131 -14.79 13.80 2.50
C ILE A 131 -15.18 13.77 3.98
N GLN A 132 -16.39 14.23 4.32
CA GLN A 132 -16.88 14.20 5.70
C GLN A 132 -16.95 12.78 6.26
N VAL A 133 -17.41 11.82 5.44
CA VAL A 133 -17.44 10.40 5.80
C VAL A 133 -16.03 9.84 5.96
N TYR A 134 -15.09 10.20 5.08
CA TYR A 134 -13.69 9.82 5.22
C TYR A 134 -13.08 10.34 6.53
N ASN A 135 -13.27 11.63 6.84
CA ASN A 135 -12.71 12.25 8.04
C ASN A 135 -13.26 11.60 9.32
N ALA A 136 -14.56 11.28 9.35
CA ALA A 136 -15.15 10.56 10.47
C ALA A 136 -14.58 9.14 10.62
N LEU A 137 -14.31 8.44 9.50
CA LEU A 137 -13.63 7.14 9.55
C LEU A 137 -12.21 7.27 10.07
N LEU A 138 -11.47 8.28 9.60
CA LEU A 138 -10.11 8.55 10.01
C LEU A 138 -10.01 8.79 11.52
N GLU A 139 -10.88 9.64 12.08
CA GLU A 139 -10.89 9.91 13.51
C GLU A 139 -11.14 8.65 14.35
N LEU A 140 -12.06 7.78 13.91
CA LEU A 140 -12.34 6.52 14.61
C LEU A 140 -11.19 5.52 14.51
N GLU A 141 -10.59 5.38 13.32
CA GLU A 141 -9.49 4.46 13.05
C GLU A 141 -8.21 4.90 13.76
N GLU A 142 -7.92 6.21 13.83
CA GLU A 142 -6.82 6.77 14.62
C GLU A 142 -7.03 6.51 16.12
N LYS A 143 -8.23 6.78 16.67
CA LYS A 143 -8.56 6.46 18.07
C LYS A 143 -8.38 4.97 18.37
N LEU A 144 -8.78 4.11 17.44
CA LEU A 144 -8.62 2.66 17.58
C LEU A 144 -7.14 2.26 17.57
N GLU A 145 -6.34 2.80 16.65
CA GLU A 145 -4.88 2.59 16.59
C GLU A 145 -4.21 3.01 17.90
N TYR A 146 -4.54 4.18 18.44
CA TYR A 146 -4.01 4.63 19.74
C TYR A 146 -4.32 3.66 20.86
N LYS A 147 -5.52 3.06 20.88
CA LYS A 147 -5.87 2.07 21.90
C LYS A 147 -5.12 0.75 21.75
N TYR A 148 -4.81 0.35 20.51
CA TYR A 148 -3.90 -0.76 20.27
C TYR A 148 -2.48 -0.46 20.74
N LEU A 149 -2.01 0.79 20.60
CA LEU A 149 -0.74 1.22 21.18
C LEU A 149 -0.78 1.26 22.71
N ASP A 150 -1.89 1.66 23.34
CA ASP A 150 -2.05 1.57 24.81
C ASP A 150 -1.90 0.11 25.28
N LEU A 151 -2.50 -0.86 24.57
CA LEU A 151 -2.31 -2.30 24.83
C LEU A 151 -0.87 -2.77 24.59
N SER A 152 -0.06 -2.01 23.87
CA SER A 152 1.33 -2.37 23.59
C SER A 152 2.22 -2.38 24.82
N TYR A 153 1.77 -1.67 25.84
CA TYR A 153 2.43 -1.54 27.12
C TYR A 153 1.68 -2.28 28.23
N ASP A 154 0.96 -3.38 27.89
CA ASP A 154 0.24 -4.26 28.84
C ASP A 154 1.07 -4.70 30.07
N GLY A 155 2.41 -4.61 30.04
CA GLY A 155 3.28 -4.87 31.19
C GLY A 155 3.55 -3.67 32.13
N LEU A 156 3.08 -2.47 31.78
CA LEU A 156 3.26 -1.23 32.54
C LEU A 156 1.98 -0.81 33.29
N PHE A 157 0.83 -1.40 32.96
CA PHE A 157 -0.48 -1.07 33.53
C PHE A 157 -1.06 -2.24 34.32
N ASP A 158 -1.97 -1.95 35.26
CA ASP A 158 -2.68 -2.97 36.00
C ASP A 158 -3.77 -3.65 35.15
N GLU A 159 -4.22 -4.84 35.57
CA GLU A 159 -5.17 -5.67 34.82
C GLU A 159 -6.51 -4.96 34.55
N ASN A 160 -6.98 -4.10 35.46
CA ASN A 160 -8.23 -3.35 35.22
C ASN A 160 -8.07 -2.32 34.10
N THR A 161 -6.90 -1.66 34.02
CA THR A 161 -6.61 -0.72 32.95
C THR A 161 -6.58 -1.41 31.59
N ILE A 162 -5.97 -2.61 31.52
CA ILE A 162 -5.93 -3.42 30.29
C ILE A 162 -7.33 -3.87 29.89
N GLU A 163 -8.16 -4.33 30.83
CA GLU A 163 -9.53 -4.73 30.57
C GLU A 163 -10.38 -3.57 30.03
N LYS A 164 -10.22 -2.38 30.62
CA LYS A 164 -10.89 -1.16 30.14
C LYS A 164 -10.48 -0.82 28.72
N THR A 165 -9.19 -0.86 28.39
CA THR A 165 -8.70 -0.61 27.03
C THR A 165 -9.29 -1.62 26.02
N ARG A 166 -9.41 -2.90 26.39
CA ARG A 166 -10.03 -3.93 25.54
C ARG A 166 -11.52 -3.65 25.27
N GLU A 167 -12.27 -3.19 26.27
CA GLU A 167 -13.68 -2.82 26.08
C GLU A 167 -13.83 -1.53 25.25
N GLU A 168 -12.93 -0.55 25.40
CA GLU A 168 -12.88 0.64 24.55
C GLU A 168 -12.61 0.29 23.08
N ILE A 169 -11.62 -0.59 22.82
CA ILE A 169 -11.33 -1.13 21.47
C ILE A 169 -12.57 -1.78 20.88
N LYS A 170 -13.22 -2.66 21.64
CA LYS A 170 -14.44 -3.36 21.21
C LYS A 170 -15.55 -2.39 20.83
N LEU A 171 -15.78 -1.33 21.62
CA LEU A 171 -16.78 -0.31 21.31
C LEU A 171 -16.43 0.45 20.03
N LEU A 172 -15.19 0.93 19.91
CA LEU A 172 -14.72 1.64 18.72
C LEU A 172 -14.88 0.79 17.47
N LYS A 173 -14.50 -0.50 17.53
CA LYS A 173 -14.71 -1.45 16.44
C LYS A 173 -16.16 -1.58 16.01
N VAL A 174 -17.08 -1.70 16.97
CA VAL A 174 -18.52 -1.79 16.66
C VAL A 174 -18.99 -0.53 15.93
N ILE A 175 -18.61 0.65 16.41
CA ILE A 175 -18.97 1.93 15.78
C ILE A 175 -18.39 2.02 14.37
N THR A 176 -17.10 1.72 14.21
CA THR A 176 -16.42 1.73 12.92
C THR A 176 -17.06 0.74 11.94
N ASN A 177 -17.40 -0.47 12.39
CA ASN A 177 -18.08 -1.47 11.56
C ASN A 177 -19.47 -0.99 11.11
N ILE A 178 -20.24 -0.35 12.00
CA ILE A 178 -21.53 0.26 11.65
C ILE A 178 -21.34 1.33 10.58
N MET A 179 -20.30 2.16 10.67
CA MET A 179 -20.02 3.16 9.63
C MET A 179 -19.76 2.52 8.26
N TYR A 180 -18.91 1.47 8.20
CA TYR A 180 -18.67 0.75 6.94
C TYR A 180 -19.94 0.09 6.39
N ILE A 181 -20.80 -0.47 7.25
CA ILE A 181 -22.10 -1.00 6.85
C ILE A 181 -22.99 0.11 6.27
N ASN A 182 -23.03 1.28 6.90
CA ASN A 182 -23.81 2.42 6.41
C ASN A 182 -23.30 2.95 5.07
N ILE A 183 -21.99 3.04 4.87
CA ILE A 183 -21.39 3.35 3.56
C ILE A 183 -21.86 2.30 2.55
N ASN A 184 -21.73 1.02 2.89
CA ASN A 184 -22.13 -0.11 2.06
C ASN A 184 -23.63 -0.17 1.74
N ASN A 185 -24.50 0.44 2.54
CA ASN A 185 -25.94 0.46 2.29
C ASN A 185 -26.38 1.74 1.56
N ASN A 186 -25.77 2.89 1.83
CA ASN A 186 -26.30 4.18 1.39
C ASN A 186 -25.59 4.78 0.16
N PHE A 187 -24.32 4.49 -0.07
CA PHE A 187 -23.57 5.05 -1.21
C PHE A 187 -24.00 4.42 -2.55
N SER A 188 -23.97 5.14 -3.66
CA SER A 188 -23.98 4.48 -4.97
C SER A 188 -22.64 3.74 -5.18
N SER A 189 -22.53 2.91 -6.23
CA SER A 189 -21.22 2.34 -6.59
C SER A 189 -20.21 3.44 -6.90
N VAL A 190 -20.65 4.53 -7.53
CA VAL A 190 -19.76 5.61 -7.97
C VAL A 190 -19.29 6.43 -6.76
N ASP A 191 -20.19 6.73 -5.82
CA ASP A 191 -19.79 7.38 -4.55
C ASP A 191 -18.76 6.54 -3.78
N TYR A 192 -18.93 5.22 -3.81
CA TYR A 192 -18.01 4.29 -3.17
C TYR A 192 -16.64 4.30 -3.85
N ASP A 193 -16.61 4.22 -5.18
CA ASP A 193 -15.38 4.21 -5.97
C ASP A 193 -14.63 5.55 -5.80
N ASN A 194 -15.35 6.69 -5.76
CA ASN A 194 -14.78 8.00 -5.47
C ASN A 194 -14.20 8.09 -4.05
N LEU A 195 -14.92 7.60 -3.04
CA LEU A 195 -14.43 7.56 -1.66
C LEU A 195 -13.19 6.65 -1.55
N TYR A 196 -13.19 5.53 -2.25
CA TYR A 196 -12.04 4.63 -2.30
C TYR A 196 -10.83 5.27 -2.97
N LEU A 197 -11.04 6.00 -4.08
CA LEU A 197 -9.98 6.77 -4.74
C LEU A 197 -9.39 7.82 -3.81
N TYR A 198 -10.24 8.58 -3.10
CA TYR A 198 -9.80 9.53 -2.09
C TYR A 198 -8.96 8.86 -1.00
N ALA A 199 -9.43 7.75 -0.44
CA ALA A 199 -8.69 7.00 0.57
C ALA A 199 -7.36 6.43 0.04
N LYS A 200 -7.35 5.98 -1.22
CA LYS A 200 -6.15 5.46 -1.88
C LYS A 200 -5.10 6.55 -2.03
N ASP A 201 -5.51 7.75 -2.45
CA ASP A 201 -4.65 8.92 -2.60
C ASP A 201 -4.07 9.37 -1.25
N ARG A 202 -4.92 9.48 -0.22
CA ARG A 202 -4.49 9.83 1.14
C ARG A 202 -3.57 8.81 1.80
N ALA A 203 -3.62 7.56 1.35
CA ALA A 203 -2.74 6.50 1.83
C ALA A 203 -1.46 6.34 0.98
N LYS A 204 -1.17 7.24 0.03
CA LYS A 204 0.15 7.32 -0.62
C LYS A 204 1.23 7.70 0.39
N LEU A 205 2.49 7.47 0.03
CA LEU A 205 3.62 7.89 0.87
C LEU A 205 3.79 9.40 0.79
N MET A 206 4.18 10.03 1.90
CA MET A 206 4.65 11.41 1.87
C MET A 206 6.11 11.47 1.42
N HIS A 207 6.50 12.60 0.81
CA HIS A 207 7.88 12.82 0.42
C HIS A 207 8.80 12.69 1.64
N GLY A 208 9.76 11.76 1.58
CA GLY A 208 10.68 11.48 2.68
C GLY A 208 10.40 10.19 3.46
N GLU A 209 9.17 9.65 3.44
CA GLU A 209 8.86 8.36 4.11
C GLU A 209 9.66 7.21 3.51
N GLU A 210 9.94 7.25 2.21
CA GLU A 210 10.80 6.26 1.53
C GLU A 210 12.24 6.26 2.06
N SER A 211 12.69 7.37 2.66
CA SER A 211 14.02 7.45 3.28
C SER A 211 14.06 6.77 4.65
N GLU A 212 12.91 6.54 5.29
CA GLU A 212 12.83 5.78 6.54
C GLU A 212 13.26 4.33 6.30
N VAL A 213 12.87 3.74 5.15
CA VAL A 213 13.25 2.36 4.80
C VAL A 213 14.71 2.30 4.37
N LYS A 214 15.56 1.80 5.28
CA LYS A 214 17.00 1.60 5.02
C LYS A 214 17.22 0.34 4.18
N LEU A 215 17.80 0.52 2.99
CA LEU A 215 18.27 -0.56 2.10
C LEU A 215 19.78 -0.40 1.83
N SER A 216 20.50 -1.52 1.77
CA SER A 216 21.96 -1.63 1.64
C SER A 216 22.40 -1.95 0.20
N ARG A 217 21.56 -2.59 -0.63
CA ARG A 217 21.94 -3.03 -1.99
C ARG A 217 21.47 -2.15 -3.15
N ASN A 218 22.24 -2.30 -4.24
CA ASN A 218 21.97 -1.91 -5.62
C ASN A 218 21.85 -3.21 -6.49
N PRO A 219 20.88 -3.38 -7.42
CA PRO A 219 19.86 -2.41 -7.83
C PRO A 219 18.98 -1.98 -6.66
N PRO A 220 18.54 -0.71 -6.59
CA PRO A 220 17.49 -0.32 -5.68
C PRO A 220 16.30 -1.23 -5.95
N PHE A 221 15.90 -2.01 -4.94
CA PHE A 221 14.62 -2.68 -5.00
C PHE A 221 13.55 -1.60 -4.93
N ASP A 222 12.47 -1.79 -5.70
CA ASP A 222 11.35 -0.85 -5.71
C ASP A 222 10.81 -0.69 -4.27
N LYS A 223 11.14 0.45 -3.65
CA LYS A 223 10.70 0.77 -2.28
C LYS A 223 9.19 0.86 -2.21
N THR A 224 8.54 1.35 -3.27
CA THR A 224 7.09 1.40 -3.37
C THR A 224 6.48 0.00 -3.31
N LEU A 225 7.17 -1.01 -3.86
CA LEU A 225 6.77 -2.42 -3.75
C LEU A 225 6.91 -2.95 -2.32
N LEU A 226 7.88 -2.48 -1.53
CA LEU A 226 8.09 -2.88 -0.14
C LEU A 226 7.02 -2.34 0.81
N VAL A 227 6.50 -1.13 0.58
CA VAL A 227 5.48 -0.49 1.44
C VAL A 227 4.12 -0.40 0.76
N LYS A 228 3.84 -1.38 -0.11
CA LYS A 228 2.63 -1.42 -0.94
C LYS A 228 1.36 -1.71 -0.15
N THR A 229 1.47 -2.55 0.89
CA THR A 229 0.31 -2.98 1.68
C THR A 229 0.22 -2.25 3.02
N PRO A 230 -0.99 -2.12 3.60
CA PRO A 230 -1.13 -1.55 4.95
C PRO A 230 -0.30 -2.28 6.00
N MET A 231 -0.11 -3.60 5.87
CA MET A 231 0.68 -4.40 6.80
C MET A 231 2.17 -4.07 6.70
N ASP A 232 2.69 -3.91 5.48
CA ASP A 232 4.10 -3.56 5.31
C ASP A 232 4.35 -2.14 5.82
N LYS A 233 3.43 -1.19 5.56
CA LYS A 233 3.51 0.17 6.13
C LYS A 233 3.57 0.15 7.65
N ALA A 234 2.74 -0.64 8.32
CA ALA A 234 2.74 -0.78 9.77
C ALA A 234 4.07 -1.28 10.35
N LEU A 235 4.86 -2.01 9.56
CA LEU A 235 6.15 -2.58 9.96
C LEU A 235 7.36 -1.75 9.52
N PHE A 236 7.24 -0.93 8.47
CA PHE A 236 8.39 -0.22 7.88
C PHE A 236 8.32 1.29 8.03
N ILE A 237 7.16 1.87 8.31
CA ILE A 237 6.94 3.32 8.36
C ILE A 237 6.51 3.73 9.76
N ASN A 238 7.07 4.84 10.25
CA ASN A 238 6.74 5.36 11.56
C ASN A 238 5.59 6.39 11.57
N ASP A 239 4.53 6.15 10.80
CA ASP A 239 3.31 6.98 10.75
C ASP A 239 2.07 6.17 11.17
N SER A 240 0.95 6.87 11.36
CA SER A 240 -0.36 6.26 11.58
C SER A 240 -0.71 5.30 10.45
N SER A 241 -1.06 4.07 10.83
CA SER A 241 -1.50 3.04 9.91
C SER A 241 -2.98 3.19 9.51
N ALA A 242 -3.72 4.11 10.14
CA ALA A 242 -5.15 4.31 9.94
C ALA A 242 -5.55 4.58 8.48
N LYS A 243 -4.80 5.46 7.78
CA LYS A 243 -5.06 5.76 6.36
C LYS A 243 -4.94 4.51 5.49
N GLY A 244 -3.91 3.71 5.73
CA GLY A 244 -3.70 2.42 5.07
C GLY A 244 -4.81 1.41 5.37
N ALA A 245 -5.24 1.34 6.63
CA ALA A 245 -6.34 0.49 7.06
C ALA A 245 -7.66 0.87 6.37
N ILE A 246 -8.01 2.16 6.31
CA ILE A 246 -9.22 2.64 5.62
C ILE A 246 -9.21 2.26 4.14
N LYS A 247 -8.10 2.54 3.44
CA LYS A 247 -7.91 2.09 2.05
C LYS A 247 -8.10 0.57 1.92
N GLY A 248 -7.49 -0.21 2.81
CA GLY A 248 -7.60 -1.67 2.81
C GLY A 248 -9.04 -2.16 2.98
N ARG A 249 -9.76 -1.59 3.96
CA ARG A 249 -11.14 -1.95 4.28
C ARG A 249 -12.12 -1.56 3.17
N LEU A 250 -12.00 -0.34 2.63
CA LEU A 250 -12.81 0.08 1.47
C LEU A 250 -12.54 -0.82 0.25
N LYS A 251 -11.30 -1.27 0.04
CA LYS A 251 -11.01 -2.22 -1.04
C LYS A 251 -11.73 -3.56 -0.83
N MET A 252 -11.75 -4.08 0.38
CA MET A 252 -12.36 -5.38 0.70
C MET A 252 -13.89 -5.35 0.73
N ASN A 253 -14.46 -4.23 1.18
CA ASN A 253 -15.90 -4.06 1.38
C ASN A 253 -16.65 -3.58 0.14
N ASN A 254 -16.01 -3.49 -1.03
CA ASN A 254 -16.61 -2.94 -2.25
C ASN A 254 -17.96 -3.62 -2.58
N LYS A 255 -19.00 -2.79 -2.73
CA LYS A 255 -20.41 -3.22 -2.90
C LYS A 255 -20.66 -4.11 -4.11
N LYS A 256 -19.96 -3.88 -5.24
CA LYS A 256 -20.17 -4.65 -6.48
C LYS A 256 -19.66 -6.08 -6.37
N ASN A 257 -18.68 -6.31 -5.49
CA ASN A 257 -18.06 -7.59 -5.23
C ASN A 257 -17.78 -7.67 -3.74
N LYS A 258 -18.79 -7.97 -2.89
CA LYS A 258 -18.54 -8.33 -1.48
C LYS A 258 -17.46 -9.40 -1.50
N LYS A 259 -16.21 -9.02 -1.24
CA LYS A 259 -15.08 -9.91 -1.46
C LYS A 259 -15.21 -10.97 -0.39
N LYS A 260 -15.72 -12.15 -0.76
CA LYS A 260 -15.66 -13.30 0.12
C LYS A 260 -14.17 -13.52 0.37
N ILE A 261 -13.77 -13.55 1.64
CA ILE A 261 -12.40 -13.85 2.04
C ILE A 261 -12.03 -15.13 1.29
N ASN A 262 -11.13 -14.98 0.32
CA ASN A 262 -10.74 -16.08 -0.55
C ASN A 262 -9.51 -16.78 0.03
N MET A 263 -9.07 -17.86 -0.61
CA MET A 263 -7.90 -18.61 -0.12
C MET A 263 -6.62 -17.75 -0.07
N GLN A 264 -6.46 -16.80 -1.01
CA GLN A 264 -5.32 -15.89 -1.03
C GLN A 264 -5.36 -14.91 0.16
N ASP A 265 -6.54 -14.39 0.50
CA ASP A 265 -6.73 -13.52 1.66
C ASP A 265 -6.44 -14.28 2.97
N MET A 266 -6.89 -15.53 3.08
CA MET A 266 -6.54 -16.41 4.21
C MET A 266 -5.05 -16.72 4.26
N THR A 267 -4.40 -16.91 3.11
CA THR A 267 -2.96 -17.18 3.03
C THR A 267 -2.14 -15.98 3.48
N LYS A 268 -2.50 -14.77 3.03
CA LYS A 268 -1.90 -13.50 3.50
C LYS A 268 -2.12 -13.31 4.99
N LEU A 269 -3.34 -13.51 5.47
CA LEU A 269 -3.64 -13.44 6.89
C LEU A 269 -2.77 -14.43 7.70
N ASN A 270 -2.69 -15.69 7.26
CA ASN A 270 -1.88 -16.69 7.94
C ASN A 270 -0.38 -16.32 7.98
N PHE A 271 0.14 -15.73 6.89
CA PHE A 271 1.50 -15.20 6.87
C PHE A 271 1.71 -14.19 8.00
N TYR A 272 0.87 -13.15 8.09
CA TYR A 272 1.05 -12.10 9.08
C TYR A 272 0.72 -12.54 10.52
N LEU A 273 -0.17 -13.53 10.72
CA LEU A 273 -0.39 -14.13 12.05
C LEU A 273 0.84 -14.93 12.52
N MET A 274 1.46 -15.72 11.63
CA MET A 274 2.73 -16.37 11.93
C MET A 274 3.85 -15.35 12.18
N TYR A 275 3.89 -14.27 11.40
CA TYR A 275 4.82 -13.17 11.60
C TYR A 275 4.69 -12.55 12.99
N LEU A 276 3.47 -12.24 13.43
CA LEU A 276 3.19 -11.71 14.76
C LEU A 276 3.67 -12.65 15.88
N GLU A 277 3.43 -13.96 15.75
CA GLU A 277 3.96 -14.94 16.72
C GLU A 277 5.49 -14.92 16.82
N LEU A 278 6.19 -14.71 15.69
CA LEU A 278 7.64 -14.66 15.66
C LEU A 278 8.17 -13.32 16.18
N LEU A 279 7.48 -12.23 15.87
CA LEU A 279 7.79 -10.90 16.39
C LEU A 279 7.64 -10.86 17.92
N ASP A 280 6.59 -11.45 18.49
CA ASP A 280 6.42 -11.56 19.93
C ASP A 280 7.57 -12.34 20.60
N LYS A 281 8.01 -13.45 19.98
CA LYS A 281 9.18 -14.22 20.44
C LYS A 281 10.47 -13.42 20.34
N GLU A 282 10.61 -12.54 19.36
CA GLU A 282 11.79 -11.68 19.20
C GLU A 282 11.80 -10.56 20.25
N ILE A 283 10.67 -9.87 20.45
CA ILE A 283 10.49 -8.84 21.49
C ILE A 283 10.88 -9.38 22.87
N ASN A 284 10.44 -10.59 23.20
CA ASN A 284 10.74 -11.22 24.48
C ASN A 284 12.22 -11.57 24.68
N LYS A 285 12.99 -11.72 23.59
CA LYS A 285 14.44 -11.99 23.62
C LYS A 285 15.29 -10.71 23.57
N THR A 286 14.74 -9.62 23.04
CA THR A 286 15.44 -8.35 22.88
C THR A 286 15.71 -7.71 24.23
N LYS A 287 17.01 -7.50 24.52
CA LYS A 287 17.48 -6.91 25.79
C LYS A 287 17.65 -5.39 25.72
N ASN A 288 17.92 -4.84 24.54
CA ASN A 288 18.08 -3.40 24.39
C ASN A 288 16.68 -2.76 24.41
N ILE A 289 16.47 -1.81 25.32
CA ILE A 289 15.15 -1.24 25.60
C ILE A 289 14.63 -0.45 24.39
N GLU A 290 15.45 0.44 23.82
CA GLU A 290 15.08 1.23 22.64
C GLU A 290 14.65 0.35 21.46
N LEU A 291 15.43 -0.68 21.12
CA LEU A 291 15.06 -1.64 20.07
C LEU A 291 13.80 -2.43 20.42
N LYS A 292 13.60 -2.77 21.70
CA LYS A 292 12.42 -3.50 22.14
C LYS A 292 11.17 -2.64 21.97
N ASP A 293 11.25 -1.35 22.30
CA ASP A 293 10.14 -0.40 22.17
C ASP A 293 9.74 -0.24 20.69
N GLU A 294 10.70 -0.08 19.78
CA GLU A 294 10.43 -0.03 18.33
C GLU A 294 9.71 -1.30 17.82
N LEU A 295 10.16 -2.48 18.26
CA LEU A 295 9.53 -3.76 17.88
C LEU A 295 8.11 -3.91 18.47
N ILE A 296 7.89 -3.40 19.70
CA ILE A 296 6.55 -3.36 20.32
C ILE A 296 5.62 -2.46 19.50
N ILE A 297 6.04 -1.24 19.15
CA ILE A 297 5.23 -0.32 18.35
C ILE A 297 4.84 -0.98 17.01
N ALA A 298 5.81 -1.59 16.31
CA ALA A 298 5.57 -2.30 15.06
C ALA A 298 4.58 -3.46 15.19
N LYS A 299 4.70 -4.26 16.26
CA LYS A 299 3.77 -5.37 16.56
C LYS A 299 2.34 -4.85 16.66
N TYR A 300 2.11 -3.81 17.45
CA TYR A 300 0.75 -3.36 17.75
C TYR A 300 0.12 -2.57 16.61
N ARG A 301 0.90 -1.85 15.80
CA ARG A 301 0.44 -1.32 14.52
C ARG A 301 0.01 -2.43 13.57
N LEU A 302 0.82 -3.50 13.45
CA LEU A 302 0.45 -4.64 12.62
C LEU A 302 -0.81 -5.36 13.14
N MET A 303 -0.94 -5.54 14.45
CA MET A 303 -2.15 -6.10 15.08
C MET A 303 -3.38 -5.27 14.75
N TYR A 304 -3.31 -3.95 14.93
CA TYR A 304 -4.36 -3.00 14.59
C TYR A 304 -4.75 -3.14 13.12
N VAL A 305 -3.79 -3.09 12.19
CA VAL A 305 -4.05 -3.17 10.75
C VAL A 305 -4.71 -4.50 10.37
N LEU A 306 -4.22 -5.62 10.89
CA LEU A 306 -4.82 -6.93 10.63
C LEU A 306 -6.24 -7.01 11.15
N ASP A 307 -6.48 -6.50 12.36
CA ASP A 307 -7.81 -6.50 12.95
C ASP A 307 -8.77 -5.57 12.21
N SER A 308 -8.33 -4.40 11.79
CA SER A 308 -9.14 -3.48 10.99
C SER A 308 -9.49 -4.08 9.62
N ILE A 309 -8.53 -4.71 8.94
CA ILE A 309 -8.74 -5.25 7.58
C ILE A 309 -9.57 -6.54 7.59
N TYR A 310 -9.31 -7.47 8.52
CA TYR A 310 -9.90 -8.80 8.53
C TYR A 310 -10.94 -9.04 9.63
N ASP A 311 -11.17 -8.06 10.52
CA ASP A 311 -12.13 -8.11 11.64
C ASP A 311 -11.96 -9.32 12.58
N LEU A 312 -10.73 -9.58 13.01
CA LEU A 312 -10.32 -10.82 13.69
C LEU A 312 -10.56 -10.81 15.21
N MET A 313 -10.86 -9.65 15.78
CA MET A 313 -10.94 -9.39 17.23
C MET A 313 -9.66 -9.77 17.97
N ASN A 314 -8.50 -9.52 17.34
CA ASN A 314 -7.18 -9.99 17.80
C ASN A 314 -6.79 -9.49 19.20
N PHE A 315 -7.35 -8.37 19.67
CA PHE A 315 -7.14 -7.85 21.02
C PHE A 315 -7.57 -8.80 22.17
N LYS A 316 -8.32 -9.87 21.87
CA LYS A 316 -8.84 -10.82 22.88
C LYS A 316 -8.02 -12.10 23.08
N LYS A 317 -7.08 -12.45 22.19
CA LYS A 317 -6.37 -13.75 22.24
C LYS A 317 -4.90 -13.59 21.87
N ARG A 318 -4.06 -14.52 22.36
CA ARG A 318 -2.71 -14.71 21.81
C ARG A 318 -2.83 -15.12 20.35
N GLU A 319 -2.07 -14.45 19.49
CA GLU A 319 -2.07 -14.72 18.05
C GLU A 319 -1.66 -16.17 17.81
N SER A 320 -2.39 -16.86 16.93
CA SER A 320 -2.01 -18.18 16.46
C SER A 320 -2.25 -18.26 14.96
N SER A 321 -1.24 -18.76 14.27
CA SER A 321 -1.28 -19.10 12.86
C SER A 321 -2.40 -20.10 12.58
N ILE A 322 -3.00 -19.95 11.40
CA ILE A 322 -4.04 -20.83 10.90
C ILE A 322 -3.34 -21.96 10.16
N LYS A 323 -3.60 -23.22 10.53
CA LYS A 323 -3.05 -24.37 9.79
C LYS A 323 -3.72 -24.49 8.42
N ILE A 324 -3.18 -23.80 7.41
CA ILE A 324 -3.61 -23.88 6.02
C ILE A 324 -2.42 -24.16 5.10
N ASN A 325 -2.66 -24.93 4.03
CA ASN A 325 -1.71 -25.11 2.95
C ASN A 325 -1.97 -24.05 1.88
N GLY A 326 -1.30 -22.89 2.01
CA GLY A 326 -1.50 -21.73 1.15
C GLY A 326 -0.39 -21.54 0.11
N ASP A 327 -0.70 -20.84 -0.98
CA ASP A 327 0.29 -20.36 -1.94
C ASP A 327 0.86 -19.00 -1.50
N TYR A 328 2.15 -18.99 -1.18
CA TYR A 328 2.88 -17.83 -0.69
C TYR A 328 3.69 -17.10 -1.77
N SER A 329 3.44 -17.38 -3.06
CA SER A 329 4.09 -16.72 -4.20
C SER A 329 4.03 -15.19 -4.15
N PHE A 330 2.97 -14.62 -3.55
CA PHE A 330 2.78 -13.17 -3.46
C PHE A 330 3.91 -12.41 -2.73
N ILE A 331 4.70 -13.07 -1.88
CA ILE A 331 5.78 -12.45 -1.10
C ILE A 331 7.17 -12.97 -1.50
N GLU A 332 7.24 -14.03 -2.30
CA GLU A 332 8.48 -14.76 -2.63
C GLU A 332 9.61 -13.84 -3.09
N THR A 333 9.35 -12.96 -4.06
CA THR A 333 10.33 -12.00 -4.57
C THR A 333 10.91 -11.10 -3.46
N ILE A 334 10.05 -10.62 -2.55
CA ILE A 334 10.47 -9.79 -1.41
C ILE A 334 11.30 -10.62 -0.43
N ILE A 335 10.94 -11.89 -0.20
CA ILE A 335 11.69 -12.80 0.68
C ILE A 335 13.10 -13.06 0.16
N TYR A 336 13.25 -13.33 -1.13
CA TYR A 336 14.56 -13.55 -1.75
C TYR A 336 15.41 -12.29 -1.71
N PHE A 337 14.81 -11.14 -2.01
CA PHE A 337 15.49 -9.85 -1.85
C PHE A 337 15.96 -9.64 -0.40
N PHE A 338 15.07 -9.77 0.60
CA PHE A 338 15.40 -9.59 2.02
C PHE A 338 16.45 -10.57 2.54
N THR A 339 16.45 -11.81 2.05
CA THR A 339 17.48 -12.81 2.43
C THR A 339 18.88 -12.30 2.06
N VAL A 340 19.01 -11.83 0.83
CA VAL A 340 20.28 -11.35 0.28
C VAL A 340 20.68 -10.00 0.89
N GLU A 341 19.71 -9.10 1.04
CA GLU A 341 19.84 -7.75 1.59
C GLU A 341 20.27 -7.77 3.06
N VAL A 342 19.65 -8.60 3.92
CA VAL A 342 20.05 -8.67 5.34
C VAL A 342 21.48 -9.18 5.48
N LEU A 343 21.89 -10.14 4.64
CA LEU A 343 23.25 -10.69 4.68
C LEU A 343 24.33 -9.67 4.26
N SER A 344 24.02 -8.72 3.39
CA SER A 344 25.03 -7.78 2.87
C SER A 344 25.48 -6.72 3.87
N TYR A 345 24.72 -6.45 4.93
CA TYR A 345 25.14 -5.48 5.96
C TYR A 345 26.43 -5.91 6.66
N ASP A 346 27.44 -5.04 6.62
CA ASP A 346 28.69 -5.17 7.40
C ASP A 346 28.38 -4.98 8.89
N ASP A 347 29.11 -5.68 9.76
CA ASP A 347 29.00 -5.55 11.21
C ASP A 347 29.21 -4.11 11.72
N LYS A 348 29.94 -3.26 10.97
CA LYS A 348 30.13 -1.84 11.25
C LYS A 348 28.87 -1.02 11.05
N GLU A 349 28.01 -1.37 10.09
CA GLU A 349 26.77 -0.65 9.78
C GLU A 349 25.71 -0.79 10.89
N TYR A 350 25.89 -1.77 11.78
CA TYR A 350 25.09 -1.92 13.00
C TYR A 350 25.53 -0.99 14.14
N LYS A 351 26.46 -0.07 13.87
CA LYS A 351 26.96 0.93 14.81
C LYS A 351 26.77 2.33 14.24
N LEU A 352 26.53 3.30 15.12
CA LEU A 352 26.50 4.71 14.72
C LEU A 352 27.91 5.17 14.34
N ASP A 353 28.02 5.90 13.22
CA ASP A 353 29.28 6.35 12.65
C ASP A 353 30.18 7.05 13.67
N GLY A 354 31.46 6.67 13.68
CA GLY A 354 32.45 7.21 14.62
C GLY A 354 32.26 6.76 16.08
N THR A 355 31.31 5.85 16.37
CA THR A 355 31.05 5.36 17.72
C THR A 355 30.99 3.82 17.81
N ASN A 356 30.97 3.31 19.04
CA ASN A 356 30.67 1.90 19.31
C ASN A 356 29.22 1.67 19.76
N LYS A 357 28.36 2.69 19.70
CA LYS A 357 26.94 2.57 20.04
C LYS A 357 26.21 1.85 18.91
N LYS A 358 25.22 1.03 19.26
CA LYS A 358 24.39 0.32 18.28
C LYS A 358 23.53 1.30 17.50
N ASP A 359 23.42 1.11 16.19
CA ASP A 359 22.41 1.76 15.37
C ASP A 359 21.10 0.98 15.49
N ILE A 360 20.21 1.45 16.36
CA ILE A 360 18.93 0.80 16.67
C ILE A 360 18.06 0.64 15.44
N ILE A 361 18.06 1.62 14.54
CA ILE A 361 17.22 1.62 13.33
C ILE A 361 17.68 0.53 12.35
N THR A 362 18.99 0.38 12.16
CA THR A 362 19.54 -0.73 11.35
C THR A 362 19.19 -2.09 11.93
N TYR A 363 19.28 -2.25 13.26
CA TYR A 363 18.85 -3.49 13.92
C TYR A 363 17.35 -3.74 13.72
N TYR A 364 16.52 -2.73 13.91
CA TYR A 364 15.07 -2.80 13.75
C TYR A 364 14.71 -3.32 12.35
N PHE A 365 15.16 -2.63 11.30
CA PHE A 365 14.83 -3.02 9.92
C PHE A 365 15.32 -4.42 9.57
N ASN A 366 16.55 -4.79 9.97
CA ASN A 366 17.08 -6.11 9.64
C ASN A 366 16.40 -7.23 10.46
N ILE A 367 15.87 -6.94 11.65
CA ILE A 367 15.02 -7.87 12.40
C ILE A 367 13.67 -8.04 11.69
N ILE A 368 12.99 -6.96 11.30
CA ILE A 368 11.72 -7.02 10.55
C ILE A 368 11.89 -7.85 9.27
N LYS A 369 12.89 -7.52 8.43
CA LYS A 369 13.21 -8.25 7.19
C LYS A 369 13.50 -9.74 7.46
N LYS A 370 14.32 -10.05 8.48
CA LYS A 370 14.62 -11.44 8.89
C LYS A 370 13.35 -12.18 9.31
N LEU A 371 12.43 -11.55 10.02
CA LEU A 371 11.18 -12.18 10.44
C LEU A 371 10.28 -12.51 9.24
N TYR A 372 10.29 -11.70 8.16
CA TYR A 372 9.60 -12.06 6.91
C TYR A 372 10.16 -13.37 6.34
N VAL A 373 11.49 -13.48 6.25
CA VAL A 373 12.17 -14.69 5.74
C VAL A 373 11.89 -15.91 6.64
N GLU A 374 11.97 -15.74 7.97
CA GLU A 374 11.68 -16.84 8.91
C GLU A 374 10.21 -17.28 8.85
N THR A 375 9.29 -16.34 8.66
CA THR A 375 7.86 -16.61 8.49
C THR A 375 7.61 -17.43 7.24
N TYR A 376 8.10 -16.96 6.09
CA TYR A 376 7.95 -17.66 4.82
C TYR A 376 8.53 -19.07 4.91
N TYR A 377 9.77 -19.19 5.37
CA TYR A 377 10.44 -20.49 5.50
C TYR A 377 9.66 -21.47 6.40
N LYS A 378 9.08 -21.02 7.51
CA LYS A 378 8.26 -21.88 8.37
C LYS A 378 6.95 -22.36 7.72
N LEU A 379 6.40 -21.56 6.82
CA LEU A 379 5.15 -21.86 6.14
C LEU A 379 5.38 -22.74 4.89
N THR A 380 6.49 -22.57 4.19
CA THR A 380 6.76 -23.23 2.90
C THR A 380 7.82 -24.34 2.97
N ASN A 381 8.73 -24.27 3.94
CA ASN A 381 9.98 -25.05 3.96
C ASN A 381 10.82 -24.91 2.68
N ASP A 382 10.75 -23.75 2.02
CA ASP A 382 11.50 -23.48 0.80
C ASP A 382 13.02 -23.55 1.04
N ARG A 383 13.66 -24.53 0.40
CA ARG A 383 15.10 -24.77 0.52
C ARG A 383 15.94 -23.77 -0.26
N VAL A 384 15.36 -23.06 -1.25
CA VAL A 384 16.07 -22.02 -2.00
C VAL A 384 16.59 -20.94 -1.04
N ILE A 385 15.85 -20.63 0.03
CA ILE A 385 16.31 -19.69 1.07
C ILE A 385 17.57 -20.20 1.76
N ILE A 386 17.62 -21.49 2.11
CA ILE A 386 18.80 -22.10 2.73
C ILE A 386 20.00 -22.01 1.78
N ASP A 387 19.78 -22.31 0.51
CA ASP A 387 20.84 -22.26 -0.51
C ASP A 387 21.32 -20.83 -0.74
N LEU A 388 20.41 -19.84 -0.80
CA LEU A 388 20.74 -18.41 -0.88
C LEU A 388 21.59 -17.95 0.31
N ILE A 389 21.25 -18.40 1.53
CA ILE A 389 22.02 -18.07 2.73
C ILE A 389 23.41 -18.72 2.67
N ASN A 390 23.48 -20.02 2.41
CA ASN A 390 24.74 -20.77 2.43
C ASN A 390 25.71 -20.35 1.31
N ASN A 391 25.19 -20.02 0.13
CA ASN A 391 25.98 -19.63 -1.03
C ASN A 391 26.31 -18.13 -1.05
N SER A 392 25.80 -17.35 -0.08
CA SER A 392 26.11 -15.94 0.02
C SER A 392 27.57 -15.73 0.44
N ASN A 393 28.28 -14.89 -0.32
CA ASN A 393 29.66 -14.46 0.00
C ASN A 393 29.75 -13.69 1.33
N PHE A 394 28.62 -13.27 1.90
CA PHE A 394 28.55 -12.53 3.16
C PHE A 394 28.24 -13.42 4.37
N TYR A 395 27.76 -14.65 4.16
CA TYR A 395 27.42 -15.55 5.25
C TYR A 395 28.69 -16.06 5.95
N ASN A 396 28.68 -16.05 7.29
CA ASN A 396 29.83 -16.21 8.18
C ASN A 396 30.91 -15.12 8.10
N VAL A 397 30.87 -14.24 7.11
CA VAL A 397 31.74 -13.05 7.03
C VAL A 397 31.15 -11.92 7.87
N ASN A 398 29.91 -11.53 7.60
CA ASN A 398 29.17 -10.55 8.38
C ASN A 398 28.53 -11.24 9.58
N THR A 399 29.16 -11.17 10.75
CA THR A 399 28.83 -12.04 11.87
C THR A 399 27.49 -11.70 12.52
N ILE A 400 27.08 -10.43 12.54
CA ILE A 400 25.80 -9.98 13.07
C ILE A 400 24.68 -10.42 12.14
N SER A 401 24.79 -10.09 10.85
CA SER A 401 23.83 -10.46 9.79
C SER A 401 23.65 -11.98 9.69
N SER A 402 24.74 -12.73 9.75
CA SER A 402 24.70 -14.20 9.73
C SER A 402 24.00 -14.80 10.95
N LYS A 403 24.14 -14.18 12.13
CA LYS A 403 23.46 -14.63 13.35
C LYS A 403 21.95 -14.46 13.28
N LEU A 404 21.45 -13.46 12.54
CA LEU A 404 20.01 -13.25 12.36
C LEU A 404 19.34 -14.48 11.70
N PHE A 405 20.05 -15.19 10.81
CA PHE A 405 19.53 -16.39 10.15
C PHE A 405 19.78 -17.71 10.88
N SER A 406 20.30 -17.68 12.10
CA SER A 406 20.65 -18.89 12.85
C SER A 406 19.46 -19.82 13.18
N ASN A 407 18.23 -19.31 13.14
CA ASN A 407 17.00 -20.10 13.30
C ASN A 407 16.63 -20.90 12.03
N ILE A 408 17.06 -20.45 10.85
CA ILE A 408 16.78 -21.08 9.55
C ILE A 408 17.95 -21.99 9.18
N VAL A 409 19.17 -21.48 9.28
CA VAL A 409 20.42 -22.21 9.03
C VAL A 409 21.25 -22.23 10.32
N PRO A 410 21.19 -23.33 11.09
CA PRO A 410 21.98 -23.45 12.31
C PRO A 410 23.47 -23.47 11.97
N SER A 411 24.25 -22.60 12.59
CA SER A 411 25.72 -22.63 12.50
C SER A 411 26.28 -23.99 12.95
N GLU A 412 27.46 -24.37 12.46
CA GLU A 412 28.09 -25.65 12.83
C GLU A 412 28.27 -25.83 14.35
N LYS A 413 28.50 -24.73 15.09
CA LYS A 413 28.52 -24.73 16.57
C LYS A 413 27.17 -25.12 17.19
N ASN A 414 26.05 -24.76 16.56
CA ASN A 414 24.70 -25.10 17.04
C ASN A 414 24.24 -26.52 16.64
N LYS A 415 24.77 -27.10 15.56
CA LYS A 415 24.54 -28.53 15.22
C LYS A 415 24.97 -29.47 16.35
N SER A 416 26.03 -29.12 17.09
CA SER A 416 26.52 -29.89 18.24
C SER A 416 25.58 -29.85 19.47
N LYS A 417 24.81 -28.76 19.65
CA LYS A 417 23.83 -28.64 20.75
C LYS A 417 22.49 -29.31 20.45
N ILE A 418 22.07 -29.32 19.19
CA ILE A 418 20.84 -30.00 18.77
C ILE A 418 20.98 -31.53 18.90
N LYS A 419 22.17 -32.08 18.60
CA LYS A 419 22.47 -33.51 18.86
C LYS A 419 22.45 -33.91 20.34
N LYS A 420 22.54 -32.96 21.29
CA LYS A 420 22.52 -33.26 22.73
C LYS A 420 21.12 -33.19 23.37
N LYS A 421 20.09 -32.71 22.65
CA LYS A 421 18.70 -32.64 23.16
C LYS A 421 17.82 -33.81 22.73
N ASN A 422 18.32 -34.69 21.87
CA ASN A 422 17.70 -35.98 21.58
C ASN A 422 18.54 -37.08 22.22
N PHE A 423 18.31 -37.31 23.52
CA PHE A 423 18.50 -38.59 24.20
C PHE A 423 17.49 -38.68 25.34
#